data_AF-A0A1M6CT46-F1
#
_entry.id   AF-A0A1M6CT46-F1
#
_cell.length_a   1.000
_cell.length_b   1.000
_cell.length_c   1.000
_cell.angle_alpha   90.00
_cell.angle_beta   90.00
_cell.angle_gamma   90.00
#
_symmetry.space_group_name_H-M   'P 1'
#
loop_
_entity.id
_entity.type
_entity.pdbx_description
1 polymer ?
#
loop_
_entity_poly.entity_id
_entity_poly.type
_entity_poly.pdbx_seq_one_letter_code
_entity_poly.pdbx_strand_id
1 'polypeptide(L)'
;MEMSTIMYYQLNIDYIVETYCVNKERPKLNCNGKCYLMSQMKAKIQPSEEQPDTIISAEAFIPLFFQDYTVRIKKPDFLGFEYLHNWKTEDLVIKTILNDIDHPPEFFLS
;
A
#
# COMPACT_ATOMS: atom_id res chain seq x y z
N MET A 1 6.71 -5.27 -7.50
CA MET A 1 7.07 -4.15 -6.60
C MET A 1 6.65 -2.79 -7.21
N GLU A 2 5.43 -2.73 -7.74
CA GLU A 2 4.85 -1.57 -8.47
C GLU A 2 4.03 -0.67 -7.55
N MET A 3 3.31 -1.27 -6.59
CA MET A 3 2.38 -0.58 -5.70
C MET A 3 3.05 0.48 -4.80
N SER A 4 4.31 0.27 -4.39
CA SER A 4 5.03 1.23 -3.56
C SER A 4 5.32 2.55 -4.29
N THR A 5 5.60 2.50 -5.60
CA THR A 5 5.83 3.70 -6.41
C THR A 5 4.55 4.51 -6.56
N ILE A 6 3.43 3.83 -6.83
CA ILE A 6 2.11 4.46 -6.93
C ILE A 6 1.71 5.06 -5.59
N MET A 7 1.89 4.32 -4.49
CA MET A 7 1.58 4.80 -3.14
C MET A 7 2.40 6.04 -2.77
N TYR A 8 3.71 6.02 -3.01
CA TYR A 8 4.56 7.20 -2.78
C TYR A 8 4.10 8.41 -3.60
N TYR A 9 3.73 8.19 -4.87
CA TYR A 9 3.20 9.24 -5.73
C TYR A 9 1.90 9.85 -5.18
N GLN A 10 0.95 9.01 -4.74
CA GLN A 10 -0.34 9.49 -4.21
C GLN A 10 -0.18 10.24 -2.89
N LEU A 11 0.70 9.76 -2.00
CA LEU A 11 0.91 10.38 -0.69
C LEU A 11 1.71 11.69 -0.76
N ASN A 12 2.46 11.93 -1.83
CA ASN A 12 3.38 13.07 -1.96
C ASN A 12 3.15 13.87 -3.24
N ILE A 13 1.91 13.92 -3.75
CA ILE A 13 1.62 14.51 -5.06
C ILE A 13 2.02 15.99 -5.14
N ASP A 14 1.81 16.76 -4.08
CA ASP A 14 2.14 18.19 -4.04
C ASP A 14 3.65 18.41 -4.16
N TYR A 15 4.45 17.71 -3.34
CA TYR A 15 5.90 17.73 -3.41
C TYR A 15 6.42 17.27 -4.78
N ILE A 16 5.80 16.24 -5.37
CA ILE A 16 6.21 15.72 -6.67
C ILE A 16 5.89 16.72 -7.78
N VAL A 17 4.74 17.37 -7.73
CA VAL A 17 4.37 18.42 -8.70
C VAL A 17 5.31 19.61 -8.56
N GLU A 18 5.59 20.04 -7.32
CA GLU A 18 6.49 21.16 -7.04
C GLU A 18 7.93 20.87 -7.45
N THR A 19 8.43 19.65 -7.28
CA THR A 19 9.85 19.36 -7.50
C THR A 19 10.13 18.78 -8.89
N TYR A 20 9.30 17.84 -9.36
CA TYR A 20 9.62 17.00 -10.52
C TYR A 20 8.73 17.22 -11.75
N CYS A 21 7.69 18.06 -11.65
CA CYS A 21 6.85 18.35 -12.81
C CYS A 21 7.63 19.17 -13.86
N VAL A 22 7.88 18.56 -15.03
CA VAL A 22 8.61 19.20 -16.14
C VAL A 22 7.76 20.15 -16.97
N ASN A 23 6.42 20.04 -16.88
CA ASN A 23 5.46 20.80 -17.70
C ASN A 23 4.61 21.77 -16.85
N LYS A 24 5.19 22.39 -15.81
CA LYS A 24 4.46 23.35 -14.94
C LYS A 24 3.87 24.52 -15.71
N GLU A 25 4.60 25.02 -16.71
CA GLU A 25 4.18 26.15 -17.56
C GLU A 25 3.17 25.73 -18.65
N ARG A 26 2.90 24.43 -18.80
CA ARG A 26 2.00 23.89 -19.84
C ARG A 26 0.86 23.09 -19.20
N PRO A 27 -0.04 23.74 -18.43
CA PRO A 27 -1.10 23.05 -17.69
C PRO A 27 -2.04 22.24 -18.59
N LYS A 28 -2.21 22.63 -19.86
CA LYS A 28 -2.99 21.89 -20.86
C LYS A 28 -2.50 20.45 -21.10
N LEU A 29 -1.25 20.14 -20.76
CA LEU A 29 -0.66 18.80 -20.90
C LEU A 29 -0.96 17.88 -19.71
N ASN A 30 -1.62 18.36 -18.66
CA ASN A 30 -2.06 17.56 -17.51
C ASN A 30 -0.95 16.70 -16.88
N CYS A 31 0.28 17.23 -16.81
CA CYS A 31 1.44 16.51 -16.30
C CYS A 31 1.22 16.08 -14.84
N ASN A 32 0.98 17.02 -13.93
CA ASN A 32 0.64 16.76 -12.52
C ASN A 32 1.53 15.68 -11.87
N GLY A 33 2.84 15.68 -12.17
CA GLY A 33 3.79 14.68 -11.66
C GLY A 33 3.76 13.29 -12.34
N LYS A 34 2.83 13.03 -13.27
CA LYS A 34 2.68 11.75 -13.98
C LYS A 34 3.87 11.40 -14.86
N CYS A 35 4.57 12.39 -15.42
CA CYS A 35 5.79 12.16 -16.21
C CYS A 35 6.91 11.55 -15.33
N TYR A 36 7.04 12.04 -14.10
CA TYR A 36 7.94 11.48 -13.09
C TYR A 36 7.50 10.07 -12.67
N LEU A 37 6.20 9.88 -12.37
CA LEU A 37 5.69 8.53 -12.04
C LEU A 37 6.04 7.52 -13.15
N MET A 38 5.83 7.88 -14.42
CA MET A 38 6.15 7.02 -15.55
C MET A 38 7.65 6.71 -15.66
N SER A 39 8.54 7.67 -15.39
CA SER A 39 9.98 7.42 -15.41
C SER A 39 10.40 6.45 -14.30
N GLN A 40 9.85 6.60 -13.10
CA GLN A 40 10.13 5.69 -11.97
C GLN A 40 9.65 4.26 -12.25
N MET A 41 8.50 4.11 -12.91
CA MET A 41 7.99 2.79 -13.31
C MET A 41 8.89 2.15 -14.39
N LYS A 42 9.33 2.92 -15.40
CA LYS A 42 10.22 2.41 -16.45
C LYS A 42 11.60 2.01 -15.94
N ALA A 43 12.17 2.77 -15.00
CA ALA A 43 13.46 2.45 -14.40
C ALA A 43 13.47 1.11 -13.67
N LYS A 44 12.32 0.68 -13.14
CA LYS A 44 12.15 -0.62 -12.48
C LYS A 44 11.95 -1.80 -13.44
N ILE A 45 11.61 -1.52 -14.70
CA ILE A 45 11.34 -2.54 -15.74
C ILE A 45 12.60 -2.83 -16.56
N GLN A 46 13.54 -1.87 -16.64
CA GLN A 46 14.82 -2.15 -17.28
C GLN A 46 15.56 -3.23 -16.48
N PRO A 47 16.04 -4.30 -17.12
CA PRO A 47 16.87 -5.27 -16.44
C PRO A 47 18.06 -4.52 -15.87
N SER A 48 18.18 -4.51 -14.55
CA SER A 48 19.41 -4.12 -13.90
C SER A 48 20.49 -4.96 -14.55
N GLU A 49 21.52 -4.31 -15.11
CA GLU A 49 22.76 -5.00 -15.44
C GLU A 49 23.16 -5.82 -14.21
N GLU A 50 23.16 -7.14 -14.39
CA GLU A 50 23.69 -8.19 -13.52
C GLU A 50 23.78 -7.82 -12.02
N GLN A 51 22.64 -7.85 -11.32
CA GLN A 51 22.69 -8.15 -9.89
C GLN A 51 22.48 -9.65 -9.72
N PRO A 52 23.41 -10.38 -9.09
CA PRO A 52 23.21 -11.80 -8.84
C PRO A 52 21.91 -11.93 -8.05
N ASP A 53 21.03 -12.81 -8.52
CA ASP A 53 19.79 -13.19 -7.85
C ASP A 53 20.09 -13.44 -6.38
N THR A 54 19.90 -12.41 -5.57
CA THR A 54 20.08 -12.53 -4.14
C THR A 54 18.86 -13.33 -3.74
N ILE A 55 19.06 -14.60 -3.42
CA ILE A 55 18.02 -15.43 -2.84
C ILE A 55 17.68 -14.75 -1.51
N ILE A 56 16.73 -13.84 -1.55
CA ILE A 56 16.09 -13.31 -0.36
C ILE A 56 15.26 -14.50 0.12
N SER A 57 15.86 -15.31 0.99
CA SER A 57 15.09 -16.14 1.90
C SER A 57 14.23 -15.17 2.69
N ALA A 58 13.04 -14.87 2.17
CA ALA A 58 12.02 -14.15 2.90
C ALA A 58 11.68 -15.07 4.06
N GLU A 59 12.32 -14.82 5.19
CA GLU A 59 12.01 -15.48 6.44
C GLU A 59 10.55 -15.17 6.70
N ALA A 60 9.69 -16.15 6.41
CA ALA A 60 8.27 -15.99 6.58
C ALA A 60 8.05 -15.74 8.07
N PHE A 61 7.63 -14.52 8.43
CA PHE A 61 7.15 -14.26 9.77
C PHE A 61 5.87 -15.07 9.94
N ILE A 62 6.00 -16.26 10.52
CA ILE A 62 4.86 -17.11 10.90
C ILE A 62 4.43 -16.60 12.28
N PRO A 63 3.25 -15.98 12.43
CA PRO A 63 2.76 -15.58 13.73
C PRO A 63 2.49 -16.84 14.56
N LEU A 64 3.36 -17.14 15.53
CA LEU A 64 3.20 -18.28 16.44
C LEU A 64 2.14 -18.04 17.52
N PHE A 65 1.75 -16.78 17.70
CA PHE A 65 0.78 -16.36 18.69
C PHE A 65 -0.04 -15.19 18.14
N PHE A 66 -1.35 -15.28 18.26
CA PHE A 66 -2.29 -14.21 17.99
C PHE A 66 -3.20 -14.06 19.20
N GLN A 67 -3.38 -12.82 19.66
CA GLN A 67 -4.35 -12.49 20.70
C GLN A 67 -5.36 -11.52 20.09
N ASP A 68 -6.64 -11.85 20.23
CA ASP A 68 -7.71 -10.96 19.87
C ASP A 68 -7.75 -9.78 20.85
N TYR A 69 -7.62 -8.56 20.33
CA TYR A 69 -7.79 -7.37 21.13
C TYR A 69 -8.89 -6.50 20.53
N THR A 70 -9.93 -6.27 21.34
CA THR A 70 -10.99 -5.33 20.97
C THR A 70 -10.54 -3.91 21.33
N VAL A 71 -9.97 -3.19 20.35
CA VAL A 71 -9.70 -1.76 20.52
C VAL A 71 -11.04 -1.02 20.53
N ARG A 72 -11.48 -0.56 21.71
CA ARG A 72 -12.55 0.44 21.78
C ARG A 72 -11.99 1.80 21.43
N ILE A 73 -11.99 2.14 20.14
CA ILE A 73 -11.68 3.50 19.70
C ILE A 73 -12.83 4.38 20.21
N LYS A 74 -12.57 5.18 21.24
CA LYS A 74 -13.48 6.28 21.59
C LYS A 74 -13.54 7.17 20.36
N LYS A 75 -14.73 7.35 19.77
CA LYS A 75 -14.91 8.36 18.73
C LYS A 75 -14.36 9.67 19.30
N PRO A 76 -13.33 10.28 18.71
CA PRO A 76 -12.96 11.62 19.12
C PRO A 76 -14.14 12.52 18.76
N ASP A 77 -14.68 13.24 19.74
CA ASP A 77 -15.79 14.19 19.54
C ASP A 77 -15.41 15.38 18.64
N PHE A 78 -14.19 15.38 18.09
CA PHE A 78 -13.67 16.43 17.23
C PHE A 78 -12.80 15.85 16.10
N LEU A 79 -13.43 15.12 15.18
CA LEU A 79 -12.90 14.95 13.83
C LEU A 79 -14.02 15.28 12.84
N GLY A 80 -14.18 16.57 12.56
CA GLY A 80 -14.85 17.00 11.34
C GLY A 80 -13.94 16.63 10.16
N PHE A 81 -14.14 15.44 9.59
CA PHE A 81 -13.56 15.11 8.30
C PHE A 81 -14.31 15.89 7.23
N GLU A 82 -13.67 16.91 6.65
CA GLU A 82 -14.09 17.40 5.34
C GLU A 82 -13.75 16.32 4.32
N TYR A 83 -14.77 15.59 3.87
CA TYR A 83 -14.64 14.60 2.82
C TYR A 83 -14.20 15.28 1.52
N LEU A 84 -12.91 15.21 1.20
CA LEU A 84 -12.46 15.43 -0.17
C LEU A 84 -13.06 14.30 -1.02
N HIS A 85 -14.05 14.63 -1.85
CA HIS A 85 -14.84 13.74 -2.70
C HIS A 85 -14.02 13.10 -3.86
N ASN A 86 -12.75 12.83 -3.64
CA ASN A 86 -11.77 12.50 -4.68
C ASN A 86 -11.55 10.99 -4.80
N TRP A 87 -11.96 10.20 -3.80
CA TRP A 87 -11.79 8.75 -3.79
C TRP A 87 -13.14 8.06 -3.60
N LYS A 88 -13.63 7.42 -4.67
CA LYS A 88 -14.63 6.37 -4.56
C LYS A 88 -13.92 5.13 -4.01
N THR A 89 -13.73 5.05 -2.70
CA THR A 89 -13.48 3.76 -2.05
C THR A 89 -14.81 3.04 -2.02
N GLU A 90 -15.03 2.12 -2.96
CA GLU A 90 -15.97 1.03 -2.70
C GLU A 90 -15.46 0.34 -1.44
N ASP A 91 -16.34 0.27 -0.45
CA ASP A 91 -16.12 -0.13 0.94
C ASP A 91 -14.84 -0.91 1.21
N LEU A 92 -14.07 -0.44 2.20
CA LEU A 92 -13.10 -1.26 2.91
C LEU A 92 -13.89 -2.41 3.57
N VAL A 93 -14.17 -3.45 2.79
CA VAL A 93 -14.61 -4.73 3.31
C VAL A 93 -13.39 -5.30 4.00
N ILE A 94 -13.25 -4.98 5.29
CA ILE A 94 -12.54 -5.84 6.22
C ILE A 94 -13.37 -7.12 6.22
N LYS A 95 -13.10 -7.99 5.24
CA LYS A 95 -13.47 -9.39 5.30
C LYS A 95 -12.75 -9.86 6.54
N THR A 96 -13.50 -9.96 7.62
CA THR A 96 -13.16 -10.61 8.88
C THR A 96 -12.14 -11.69 8.56
N ILE A 97 -10.93 -11.55 9.12
CA ILE A 97 -9.93 -12.62 9.11
C ILE A 97 -10.70 -13.89 9.46
N LEU A 98 -10.84 -14.80 8.50
CA LEU A 98 -11.54 -16.05 8.70
C LEU A 98 -10.82 -16.75 9.84
N ASN A 99 -11.48 -16.86 10.99
CA ASN A 99 -10.95 -17.46 12.21
C ASN A 99 -10.81 -18.99 12.11
N ASP A 100 -11.00 -19.60 10.94
CA ASP A 100 -10.70 -21.00 10.76
C ASP A 100 -9.20 -21.17 10.46
N ILE A 101 -8.42 -21.07 11.51
CA ILE A 101 -7.13 -21.75 11.57
C ILE A 101 -7.49 -23.22 11.79
N ASP A 102 -7.23 -24.07 10.79
CA ASP A 102 -7.47 -25.51 10.87
C ASP A 102 -6.89 -26.08 12.17
N HIS A 103 -7.77 -26.53 13.07
CA HIS A 103 -7.35 -27.22 14.29
C HIS A 103 -6.88 -28.63 13.92
N PRO A 104 -5.71 -29.09 14.40
CA PRO A 104 -5.28 -30.46 14.18
C PRO A 104 -6.30 -31.43 14.81
N PRO A 105 -6.52 -32.61 14.20
CA PRO A 105 -7.55 -33.55 14.67
C PRO A 105 -7.28 -33.97 16.12
N GLU A 106 -8.32 -33.92 16.95
CA GLU A 106 -8.23 -34.42 18.32
C GLU A 106 -8.01 -35.93 18.29
N PHE A 107 -6.82 -36.37 18.74
CA PHE A 107 -6.57 -37.78 18.98
C PHE A 107 -7.44 -38.22 20.15
N PHE A 108 -8.53 -38.93 19.85
CA PHE A 108 -9.26 -39.70 20.84
C PHE A 108 -8.35 -40.82 21.35
N LEU A 109 -7.73 -40.60 22.51
CA LEU A 109 -7.19 -41.68 23.30
C LEU A 109 -8.37 -42.38 23.97
N SER A 110 -8.62 -43.61 23.53
CA SER A 110 -9.54 -44.59 24.14
C SER A 110 -9.26 -44.82 25.61
#